data_AF-A0AAV7AWH7-F1
#
_entry.id   AF-A0AAV7AWH7-F1
#
_cell.length_a   1.000
_cell.length_b   1.000
_cell.length_c   1.000
_cell.angle_alpha   90.00
_cell.angle_beta   90.00
_cell.angle_gamma   90.00
#
_symmetry.space_group_name_H-M   'P 1'
#
loop_
_entity.id
_entity.type
_entity.pdbx_description
1 polymer ?
#
loop_
_entity_poly.entity_id
_entity_poly.type
_entity_poly.pdbx_seq_one_letter_code
_entity_poly.pdbx_strand_id
1 'polypeptide(L)'
;MCLILFQYDFEVKGDVINGRNHRGPRRSRLGSDGLLLADFEICCLGSFRDMTRDDMEWMVSLCGAAVAGDPSQFEHESGRTSLVVVEPDTVMDYAAMRKKYRCLVITREWVLDSVSSYKLQAFDSYLV
;
A
#
# COMPACT_ATOMS: atom_id res chain seq x y z
N MET A 1 16.38 11.23 38.94
CA MET A 1 15.30 10.25 38.71
C MET A 1 14.60 10.66 37.42
N CYS A 2 14.67 9.84 36.37
CA CYS A 2 14.03 10.15 35.08
C CYS A 2 12.63 9.53 35.05
N LEU A 3 11.59 10.33 34.78
CA LEU A 3 10.21 9.86 34.67
C LEU A 3 9.98 9.36 33.23
N ILE A 4 9.63 8.08 33.08
CA ILE A 4 9.21 7.49 31.81
C ILE A 4 7.68 7.60 31.74
N LEU A 5 7.18 8.28 30.71
CA LEU A 5 5.74 8.45 30.46
C LEU A 5 5.21 7.34 29.53
N PHE A 6 3.90 7.11 29.57
CA PHE A 6 3.26 6.11 28.72
C PHE A 6 3.17 6.59 27.27
N GLN A 7 3.64 5.78 26.32
CA GLN A 7 3.61 6.08 24.87
C GLN A 7 2.21 6.40 24.36
N TYR A 8 1.17 5.76 24.93
CA TYR A 8 -0.21 5.88 24.50
C TYR A 8 -0.71 7.35 24.49
N ASP A 9 -0.27 8.17 25.44
CA ASP A 9 -0.70 9.57 25.56
C ASP A 9 -0.09 10.46 24.47
N PHE A 10 1.02 10.01 23.87
CA PHE A 10 1.80 10.72 22.85
C PHE A 10 1.73 10.03 21.48
N GLU A 11 0.85 9.05 21.32
CA GLU A 11 0.67 8.36 20.05
C GLU A 11 0.16 9.32 18.96
N VAL A 12 0.78 9.24 17.78
CA VAL A 12 0.39 10.00 16.59
C VAL A 12 -1.04 9.61 16.18
N LYS A 13 -1.89 10.62 15.99
CA LYS A 13 -3.32 10.43 15.69
C LYS A 13 -3.67 10.57 14.22
N GLY A 14 -2.80 11.19 13.44
CA GLY A 14 -2.94 11.23 11.99
C GLY A 14 -1.94 12.15 11.33
N ASP A 15 -2.19 12.47 10.06
CA ASP A 15 -1.29 13.26 9.24
C ASP A 15 -2.03 14.37 8.46
N VAL A 16 -1.28 15.14 7.67
CA VAL A 16 -1.79 16.31 6.95
C VAL A 16 -2.57 15.95 5.67
N ILE A 17 -2.46 14.70 5.18
CA ILE A 17 -3.06 14.23 3.93
C ILE A 17 -4.35 13.45 4.22
N ASN A 18 -4.26 12.44 5.08
CA ASN A 18 -5.32 11.47 5.38
C ASN A 18 -6.19 11.89 6.58
N GLY A 19 -5.86 13.02 7.21
CA GLY A 19 -6.65 13.67 8.25
C GLY A 19 -6.01 13.60 9.63
N ARG A 20 -6.29 14.61 10.46
CA ARG A 20 -5.56 14.81 11.73
C ARG A 20 -5.86 13.81 12.85
N ASN A 21 -6.78 12.86 12.64
CA ASN A 21 -7.27 11.95 13.71
C ASN A 21 -7.79 10.59 13.19
N HIS A 22 -7.24 10.03 12.10
CA HIS A 22 -7.66 8.70 11.60
C HIS A 22 -7.19 7.52 12.47
N ARG A 23 -6.22 7.76 13.37
CA ARG A 23 -5.67 6.79 14.33
C ARG A 23 -5.09 5.54 13.67
N GLY A 24 -4.47 5.72 12.51
CA GLY A 24 -3.85 4.64 11.73
C GLY A 24 -2.78 3.87 12.52
N PRO A 25 -1.80 4.52 13.17
CA PRO A 25 -0.78 3.84 13.98
C PRO A 25 -1.37 2.99 15.10
N ARG A 26 -2.44 3.47 15.75
CA ARG A 26 -3.13 2.70 16.78
C ARG A 26 -3.82 1.47 16.20
N ARG A 27 -4.46 1.64 15.05
CA ARG A 27 -5.19 0.58 14.37
C ARG A 27 -4.25 -0.50 13.86
N SER A 28 -3.09 -0.13 13.31
CA SER A 28 -2.08 -1.10 12.89
C SER A 28 -1.52 -1.91 14.07
N ARG A 29 -1.30 -1.26 15.22
CA ARG A 29 -0.79 -1.95 16.42
C ARG A 29 -1.81 -2.87 17.08
N LEU A 30 -3.09 -2.48 17.08
CA LEU A 30 -4.14 -3.19 17.83
C LEU A 30 -5.04 -4.07 16.97
N GLY A 31 -4.94 -3.97 15.64
CA GLY A 31 -5.78 -4.73 14.71
C GLY A 31 -5.60 -6.23 14.85
N SER A 32 -6.72 -6.96 14.81
CA SER A 32 -6.77 -8.42 14.91
C SER A 32 -7.27 -9.10 13.63
N ASP A 33 -7.72 -8.33 12.64
CA ASP A 33 -8.44 -8.81 11.45
C ASP A 33 -7.48 -9.25 10.32
N GLY A 34 -6.23 -9.56 10.67
CA GLY A 34 -5.15 -9.85 9.72
C GLY A 34 -4.38 -8.60 9.28
N LEU A 35 -3.45 -8.81 8.35
CA LEU A 35 -2.63 -7.73 7.81
C LEU A 35 -3.38 -7.01 6.68
N LEU A 36 -3.20 -5.68 6.61
CA LEU A 36 -3.93 -4.77 5.74
C LEU A 36 -4.03 -5.21 4.27
N LEU A 37 -2.97 -5.79 3.73
CA LEU A 37 -2.81 -6.14 2.31
C LEU A 37 -2.72 -7.67 2.07
N ALA A 38 -3.19 -8.50 3.00
CA ALA A 38 -3.08 -9.96 2.89
C ALA A 38 -3.76 -10.57 1.65
N ASP A 39 -4.81 -9.92 1.15
CA ASP A 39 -5.60 -10.36 0.00
C ASP A 39 -5.07 -9.84 -1.35
N PHE A 40 -3.82 -9.38 -1.39
CA PHE A 40 -3.23 -8.80 -2.59
C PHE A 40 -1.92 -9.49 -2.98
N GLU A 41 -1.72 -9.62 -4.28
CA GLU A 41 -0.40 -9.78 -4.87
C GLU A 41 -0.02 -8.46 -5.58
N ILE A 42 1.14 -7.91 -5.25
CA ILE A 42 1.53 -6.54 -5.60
C ILE A 42 2.86 -6.55 -6.34
N CYS A 43 2.89 -5.90 -7.50
CA CYS A 43 4.12 -5.57 -8.21
C CYS A 43 4.34 -4.06 -8.19
N CYS A 44 5.46 -3.62 -7.63
CA CYS A 44 5.87 -2.21 -7.65
C CYS A 44 6.67 -1.95 -8.92
N LEU A 45 6.11 -1.20 -9.87
CA LEU A 45 6.67 -1.04 -11.21
C LEU A 45 7.19 0.39 -11.43
N GLY A 46 8.41 0.47 -11.94
CA GLY A 46 9.08 1.74 -12.21
C GLY A 46 9.79 2.32 -10.99
N SER A 47 10.07 3.62 -11.06
CA SER A 47 10.71 4.40 -9.99
C SER A 47 9.67 5.23 -9.25
N PHE A 48 9.81 5.34 -7.93
CA PHE A 48 8.96 6.22 -7.11
C PHE A 48 9.72 7.48 -6.72
N ARG A 49 8.99 8.59 -6.57
CA ARG A 49 9.58 9.84 -6.08
C ARG A 49 9.80 9.73 -4.58
N ASP A 50 10.97 10.18 -4.11
CA ASP A 50 11.35 10.26 -2.69
C ASP A 50 11.38 8.91 -1.93
N MET A 51 11.28 7.78 -2.64
CA MET A 51 11.28 6.43 -2.07
C MET A 51 11.86 5.43 -3.08
N THR A 52 12.63 4.45 -2.60
CA THR A 52 13.11 3.39 -3.48
C THR A 52 11.99 2.38 -3.76
N ARG A 53 12.11 1.64 -4.87
CA ARG A 53 11.20 0.54 -5.17
C ARG A 53 11.24 -0.52 -4.04
N ASP A 54 12.43 -0.85 -3.56
CA ASP A 54 12.62 -1.86 -2.52
C ASP A 54 11.95 -1.45 -1.20
N ASP A 55 11.99 -0.17 -0.83
CA ASP A 55 11.28 0.33 0.35
C ASP A 55 9.76 0.20 0.20
N MET A 56 9.22 0.45 -1.01
CA MET A 56 7.81 0.29 -1.28
C MET A 56 7.38 -1.18 -1.23
N GLU A 57 8.15 -2.06 -1.87
CA GLU A 57 7.96 -3.51 -1.82
C GLU A 57 8.02 -4.04 -0.38
N TRP A 58 8.98 -3.57 0.39
CA TRP A 58 9.11 -3.94 1.80
C TRP A 58 7.90 -3.48 2.62
N MET A 59 7.41 -2.25 2.40
CA MET A 59 6.24 -1.74 3.09
C MET A 59 4.98 -2.58 2.82
N VAL A 60 4.72 -2.94 1.56
CA VAL A 60 3.54 -3.75 1.23
C VAL A 60 3.68 -5.19 1.74
N SER A 61 4.90 -5.73 1.76
CA SER A 61 5.20 -7.05 2.34
C SER A 61 4.94 -7.08 3.85
N LEU A 62 5.36 -6.05 4.59
CA LEU A 62 5.05 -5.91 6.02
C LEU A 62 3.54 -5.79 6.29
N CYS A 63 2.78 -5.31 5.30
CA CYS A 63 1.33 -5.28 5.33
C CYS A 63 0.68 -6.57 4.81
N GLY A 64 1.45 -7.62 4.53
CA GLY A 64 0.93 -8.95 4.20
C GLY A 64 0.76 -9.26 2.72
N ALA A 65 1.10 -8.34 1.81
CA ALA A 65 0.99 -8.60 0.39
C ALA A 65 2.00 -9.66 -0.10
N ALA A 66 1.60 -10.46 -1.07
CA ALA A 66 2.53 -11.26 -1.86
C ALA A 66 3.23 -10.34 -2.88
N VAL A 67 4.56 -10.21 -2.82
CA VAL A 67 5.29 -9.28 -3.68
C VAL A 67 5.81 -9.99 -4.93
N ALA A 68 5.51 -9.43 -6.10
CA ALA A 68 5.99 -9.89 -7.40
C ALA A 68 7.00 -8.89 -7.98
N GLY A 69 8.14 -9.39 -8.48
CA GLY A 69 9.18 -8.57 -9.09
C GLY A 69 8.82 -8.05 -10.49
N ASP A 70 7.91 -8.72 -11.18
CA ASP A 70 7.37 -8.31 -12.47
C ASP A 70 5.90 -8.74 -12.59
N PRO A 71 5.02 -8.00 -13.32
CA PRO A 71 3.62 -8.38 -13.47
C PRO A 71 3.40 -9.74 -14.14
N SER A 72 4.37 -10.26 -14.90
CA SER A 72 4.30 -11.62 -15.45
C SER A 72 4.44 -12.73 -14.42
N GLN A 73 4.88 -12.40 -13.20
CA GLN A 73 5.05 -13.33 -12.08
C GLN A 73 3.82 -13.42 -11.18
N PHE A 74 2.73 -12.73 -11.51
CA PHE A 74 1.47 -12.88 -10.78
C PHE A 74 0.98 -14.33 -10.84
N GLU A 75 0.71 -14.89 -9.67
CA GLU A 75 0.24 -16.27 -9.52
C GLU A 75 -1.27 -16.34 -9.74
N HIS A 76 -1.97 -15.22 -9.57
CA HIS A 76 -3.43 -15.13 -9.67
C HIS A 76 -4.14 -16.15 -8.78
N GLU A 77 -3.62 -16.34 -7.56
CA GLU A 77 -4.22 -17.24 -6.59
C GLU A 77 -5.67 -16.85 -6.29
N SER A 78 -6.55 -17.85 -6.19
CA SER A 78 -7.96 -17.61 -5.90
C SER A 78 -8.13 -16.89 -4.56
N GLY A 79 -8.75 -15.71 -4.59
CA GLY A 79 -8.95 -14.86 -3.41
C GLY A 79 -7.98 -13.69 -3.31
N ARG A 80 -6.93 -13.63 -4.14
CA ARG A 80 -6.05 -12.46 -4.23
C ARG A 80 -6.40 -11.57 -5.41
N THR A 81 -6.23 -10.27 -5.20
CA THR A 81 -6.33 -9.27 -6.26
C THR A 81 -4.93 -8.85 -6.70
N SER A 82 -4.65 -8.94 -8.01
CA SER A 82 -3.36 -8.53 -8.58
C SER A 82 -3.32 -7.02 -8.81
N LEU A 83 -2.36 -6.35 -8.19
CA LEU A 83 -2.17 -4.91 -8.28
C LEU A 83 -0.77 -4.59 -8.82
N VAL A 84 -0.71 -3.69 -9.80
CA VAL A 84 0.52 -3.02 -10.19
C VAL A 84 0.49 -1.61 -9.63
N VAL A 85 1.46 -1.30 -8.79
CA VAL A 85 1.63 0.01 -8.16
C VAL A 85 2.66 0.80 -8.96
N VAL A 86 2.29 2.00 -9.40
CA VAL A 86 3.14 2.88 -10.21
C VAL A 86 3.19 4.30 -9.66
N GLU A 87 4.27 5.01 -9.98
CA GLU A 87 4.22 6.47 -10.09
C GLU A 87 3.71 6.78 -11.51
N PRO A 88 2.60 7.54 -11.68
CA PRO A 88 2.09 7.85 -13.01
C PRO A 88 3.12 8.54 -13.89
N ASP A 89 3.31 8.01 -15.10
CA ASP A 89 4.16 8.56 -16.15
C ASP A 89 3.39 8.62 -17.48
N THR A 90 3.92 9.37 -18.44
CA THR A 90 3.28 9.57 -19.76
C THR A 90 3.72 8.56 -20.81
N VAL A 91 4.59 7.62 -20.46
CA VAL A 91 5.26 6.70 -21.40
C VAL A 91 4.56 5.33 -21.42
N MET A 92 4.01 4.90 -20.29
CA MET A 92 3.45 3.57 -20.11
C MET A 92 1.98 3.48 -20.56
N ASP A 93 1.65 2.42 -21.30
CA ASP A 93 0.27 2.08 -21.66
C ASP A 93 -0.35 1.18 -20.58
N TYR A 94 -0.96 1.82 -19.58
CA TYR A 94 -1.62 1.12 -18.47
C TYR A 94 -2.83 0.29 -18.93
N ALA A 95 -3.54 0.71 -19.98
CA ALA A 95 -4.68 -0.05 -20.51
C ALA A 95 -4.21 -1.38 -21.11
N ALA A 96 -3.11 -1.37 -21.87
CA ALA A 96 -2.49 -2.58 -22.39
C ALA A 96 -1.99 -3.48 -21.24
N MET A 97 -1.40 -2.89 -20.20
CA MET A 97 -0.90 -3.62 -19.03
C MET A 97 -2.01 -4.35 -18.28
N ARG A 98 -3.11 -3.66 -17.94
CA ARG A 98 -4.29 -4.23 -17.27
C ARG A 98 -4.83 -5.44 -18.03
N LYS A 99 -4.92 -5.32 -19.36
CA LYS A 99 -5.42 -6.40 -20.22
C LYS A 99 -4.45 -7.57 -20.28
N LYS A 100 -3.14 -7.31 -20.40
CA LYS A 100 -2.10 -8.33 -20.55
C LYS A 100 -1.94 -9.16 -19.28
N TYR A 101 -1.86 -8.51 -18.13
CA TYR A 101 -1.56 -9.16 -16.85
C TYR A 101 -2.80 -9.36 -15.96
N ARG A 102 -4.01 -9.02 -16.43
CA ARG A 102 -5.27 -9.18 -15.68
C ARG A 102 -5.21 -8.57 -14.27
N CYS A 103 -4.57 -7.41 -14.16
CA CYS A 103 -4.33 -6.70 -12.91
C CYS A 103 -5.02 -5.34 -12.93
N LEU A 104 -5.17 -4.74 -11.75
CA LEU A 104 -5.43 -3.31 -11.63
C LEU A 104 -4.08 -2.57 -11.67
N VAL A 105 -4.07 -1.39 -12.27
CA VAL A 105 -2.91 -0.49 -12.22
C VAL A 105 -3.34 0.73 -11.43
N ILE A 106 -2.63 0.96 -10.33
CA ILE A 106 -2.96 1.99 -9.34
C ILE A 106 -1.74 2.84 -9.02
N THR A 107 -1.98 4.07 -8.61
CA THR A 107 -0.90 4.95 -8.18
C THR A 107 -0.35 4.54 -6.80
N ARG A 108 0.90 4.91 -6.50
CA ARG A 108 1.50 4.66 -5.18
C ARG A 108 0.73 5.28 -4.02
N GLU A 109 -0.03 6.35 -4.27
CA GLU A 109 -0.84 7.02 -3.24
C GLU A 109 -1.87 6.08 -2.64
N TRP A 110 -2.39 5.09 -3.40
CA TRP A 110 -3.31 4.10 -2.83
C TRP A 110 -2.66 3.30 -1.70
N VAL A 111 -1.40 2.90 -1.87
CA VAL A 111 -0.63 2.20 -0.84
C VAL A 111 -0.41 3.13 0.35
N LEU A 112 0.09 4.34 0.10
CA LEU A 112 0.44 5.29 1.15
C LEU A 112 -0.77 5.71 2.01
N ASP A 113 -1.91 6.01 1.37
CA ASP A 113 -3.14 6.40 2.06
C ASP A 113 -3.82 5.21 2.76
N SER A 114 -3.67 4.00 2.20
CA SER A 114 -4.16 2.79 2.87
C SER A 114 -3.34 2.48 4.12
N VAL A 115 -2.01 2.58 4.03
CA VAL A 115 -1.08 2.30 5.14
C VAL A 115 -1.18 3.38 6.22
N SER A 116 -1.24 4.67 5.84
CA SER A 116 -1.30 5.80 6.80
C SER A 116 -2.51 5.70 7.73
N SER A 117 -3.68 5.35 7.17
CA SER A 117 -4.93 5.20 7.90
C SER A 117 -5.18 3.79 8.42
N TYR A 118 -4.31 2.84 8.02
CA TYR A 118 -4.44 1.40 8.19
C TYR A 118 -5.84 0.89 7.81
N LYS A 119 -6.30 1.31 6.62
CA LYS A 119 -7.61 0.98 6.07
C LYS A 119 -7.50 0.94 4.55
N LEU A 120 -8.03 -0.10 3.91
CA LEU A 120 -8.07 -0.16 2.46
C LEU A 120 -8.87 1.00 1.88
N GLN A 121 -8.24 1.76 0.99
CA GLN A 121 -8.91 2.81 0.21
C GLN A 121 -9.65 2.20 -0.97
N ALA A 122 -10.71 2.88 -1.41
CA ALA A 122 -11.40 2.52 -2.65
C ALA A 122 -10.49 2.77 -3.86
N PHE A 123 -10.50 1.87 -4.84
CA PHE A 123 -9.59 1.97 -5.99
C PHE A 123 -9.93 3.13 -6.95
N ASP A 124 -11.19 3.56 -7.03
CA ASP A 124 -11.69 4.46 -8.08
C ASP A 124 -10.87 5.75 -8.22
N SER A 125 -10.39 6.30 -7.11
CA SER A 125 -9.60 7.54 -7.08
C SER A 125 -8.12 7.38 -7.42
N TYR A 126 -7.65 6.14 -7.58
CA TYR A 126 -6.22 5.81 -7.71
C TYR A 126 -5.91 4.97 -8.97
N LEU A 127 -6.93 4.57 -9.73
CA LEU A 127 -6.75 3.80 -10.96
C LEU A 127 -6.15 4.67 -12.09
N VAL A 128 -5.12 4.16 -12.77
CA VAL A 128 -4.48 4.78 -13.97
C VAL A 128 -4.45 3.89 -15.20
#